data_AF-A0A6L8HKX4-F1
#
_entry.id   AF-A0A6L8HKX4-F1
#
_cell.length_a   1.000
_cell.length_b   1.000
_cell.length_c   1.000
_cell.angle_alpha   90.00
_cell.angle_beta   90.00
_cell.angle_gamma   90.00
#
_symmetry.space_group_name_H-M   'P 1'
#
loop_
_entity.id
_entity.type
_entity.pdbx_description
1 polymer ?
#
loop_
_entity_poly.entity_id
_entity_poly.type
_entity_poly.pdbx_seq_one_letter_code
_entity_poly.pdbx_strand_id
1 'polypeptide(L)'
;MSTLPERVKRWGDELNQEWLAKGLEQGIERERALVRGLATRRFGPGVAQRLAPLLEQLSDADRIAAVATGVIECETADEFIARAQEVQRAS
;
A
#
# COMPACT_ATOMS: atom_id res chain seq x y z
N MET A 1 15.39 37.71 11.00
CA MET A 1 14.89 36.97 12.19
C MET A 1 13.41 36.75 12.00
N SER A 2 12.94 35.50 11.89
CA SER A 2 11.50 35.22 11.79
C SER A 2 10.80 35.49 13.13
N THR A 3 9.61 36.09 13.06
CA THR A 3 8.84 36.51 14.24
C THR A 3 8.21 35.31 14.96
N LEU A 4 7.80 35.49 16.22
CA LEU A 4 7.08 34.46 16.98
C LEU A 4 5.82 33.93 16.25
N PRO A 5 4.96 34.79 15.65
CA PRO A 5 3.81 34.32 14.88
C PRO A 5 4.18 33.48 13.65
N GLU A 6 5.22 33.85 12.90
CA GLU A 6 5.70 33.09 11.74
C GLU A 6 6.25 31.72 12.13
N ARG A 7 6.91 31.64 13.29
CA ARG A 7 7.41 30.39 13.84
C ARG A 7 6.29 29.44 14.25
N VAL A 8 5.25 29.95 14.94
CA VAL A 8 4.08 29.14 15.33
C VAL A 8 3.32 28.62 14.11
N LYS A 9 3.10 29.46 13.10
CA LYS A 9 2.42 29.05 11.86
C LYS A 9 3.16 27.91 11.16
N ARG A 10 4.47 28.07 10.94
CA ARG A 10 5.31 27.05 10.31
C ARG A 10 5.28 25.72 11.09
N TRP A 11 5.31 25.78 12.42
CA TRP A 11 5.23 24.58 13.25
C TRP A 11 3.87 23.87 13.10
N GLY A 12 2.78 24.63 13.02
CA GLY A 12 1.45 24.09 12.71
C GLY A 12 1.39 23.43 11.33
N ASP A 13 2.01 24.06 10.32
CA ASP A 13 2.05 23.52 8.96
C ASP A 13 2.89 22.22 8.89
N GLU A 14 4.05 22.17 9.57
CA GLU A 14 4.90 20.99 9.68
C GLU A 14 4.16 19.82 10.35
N LEU A 15 3.52 20.07 11.49
CA LEU A 15 2.70 19.07 12.18
C LEU A 15 1.59 18.57 11.27
N ASN A 16 0.87 19.47 10.58
CA ASN A 16 -0.21 19.05 9.69
C ASN A 16 0.28 18.14 8.55
N GLN A 17 1.44 18.44 7.96
CA GLN A 17 2.05 17.60 6.92
C GLN A 17 2.45 16.23 7.46
N GLU A 18 3.06 16.16 8.65
CA GLU A 18 3.42 14.89 9.29
C GLU A 18 2.18 14.03 9.59
N TRP A 19 1.11 14.65 10.10
CA TRP A 19 -0.14 13.95 10.38
C TRP A 19 -0.80 13.41 9.11
N LEU A 20 -0.80 14.19 8.03
CA LEU A 20 -1.30 13.75 6.73
C LEU A 20 -0.47 12.59 6.15
N ALA A 21 0.86 12.71 6.20
CA ALA A 21 1.76 11.66 5.73
C ALA A 21 1.56 10.34 6.49
N LYS A 22 1.45 10.41 7.82
CA LYS A 22 1.18 9.25 8.67
C LYS A 22 -0.20 8.64 8.40
N GLY A 23 -1.22 9.47 8.18
CA GLY A 23 -2.56 9.01 7.83
C GLY A 23 -2.58 8.26 6.49
N LEU A 24 -1.85 8.78 5.49
CA LEU A 24 -1.70 8.13 4.19
C LEU A 24 -0.98 6.78 4.32
N GLU A 25 0.16 6.74 5.03
CA GLU A 25 0.92 5.50 5.26
C GLU A 25 0.08 4.42 5.96
N GLN A 26 -0.70 4.80 6.99
CA GLN A 26 -1.62 3.88 7.65
C GLN A 26 -2.72 3.37 6.72
N GLY A 27 -3.22 4.21 5.81
CA GLY A 27 -4.18 3.82 4.78
C GLY A 27 -3.61 2.76 3.85
N ILE A 28 -2.42 3.03 3.30
CA ILE A 28 -1.70 2.11 2.41
C ILE A 28 -1.42 0.76 3.10
N GLU A 29 -0.95 0.76 4.35
CA GLU A 29 -0.69 -0.49 5.06
C GLU A 29 -1.98 -1.30 5.28
N ARG A 30 -3.10 -0.61 5.56
CA ARG A 30 -4.39 -1.28 5.70
C ARG A 30 -4.86 -1.92 4.40
N GLU A 31 -4.67 -1.26 3.27
CA GLU A 31 -4.99 -1.84 1.96
C GLU A 31 -4.14 -3.06 1.64
N ARG A 32 -2.81 -2.98 1.85
CA ARG A 32 -1.92 -4.14 1.69
C ARG A 32 -2.35 -5.31 2.57
N ALA A 33 -2.72 -5.05 3.83
CA ALA A 33 -3.22 -6.07 4.74
C ALA A 33 -4.51 -6.74 4.23
N LEU A 34 -5.44 -5.97 3.66
CA LEU A 34 -6.66 -6.52 3.06
C LEU A 34 -6.33 -7.43 1.88
N VAL A 35 -5.45 -7.01 0.97
CA VAL A 35 -5.05 -7.83 -0.18
C VAL A 35 -4.38 -9.13 0.27
N ARG A 36 -3.48 -9.09 1.27
CA ARG A 36 -2.89 -10.31 1.87
C ARG A 36 -3.96 -11.24 2.43
N GLY A 37 -4.96 -10.69 3.12
CA GLY A 37 -6.08 -11.47 3.67
C GLY A 37 -6.93 -12.13 2.57
N LEU A 38 -7.21 -11.42 1.48
CA LEU A 38 -7.94 -11.94 0.33
C LEU A 38 -7.15 -13.05 -0.37
N ALA A 39 -5.87 -12.83 -0.64
CA ALA A 39 -4.98 -13.84 -1.23
C ALA A 39 -4.86 -15.09 -0.35
N THR A 40 -4.76 -14.91 0.98
CA THR A 40 -4.77 -16.02 1.94
C THR A 40 -6.05 -16.84 1.85
N ARG A 41 -7.21 -16.18 1.78
CA ARG A 41 -8.51 -16.88 1.73
C ARG A 41 -8.73 -17.62 0.42
N ARG A 42 -8.27 -17.08 -0.71
CA ARG A 42 -8.49 -17.69 -2.02
C ARG A 42 -7.46 -18.75 -2.38
N PHE A 43 -6.19 -18.45 -2.18
CA PHE A 43 -5.09 -19.27 -2.68
C PHE A 43 -4.25 -19.91 -1.56
N GLY A 44 -4.54 -19.58 -0.30
CA GLY A 44 -3.85 -20.12 0.87
C GLY A 44 -2.68 -19.27 1.36
N PRO A 45 -2.11 -19.62 2.53
CA PRO A 45 -1.12 -18.81 3.23
C PRO A 45 0.23 -18.69 2.49
N GLY A 46 0.61 -19.69 1.70
CA GLY A 46 1.87 -19.64 0.93
C GLY A 46 1.89 -18.52 -0.11
N VAL A 47 0.75 -18.22 -0.72
CA VAL A 47 0.62 -17.11 -1.68
C VAL A 47 0.72 -15.77 -0.97
N ALA A 48 0.10 -15.62 0.20
CA ALA A 48 0.18 -14.39 0.97
C ALA A 48 1.61 -14.07 1.44
N GLN A 49 2.41 -15.09 1.78
CA GLN A 49 3.83 -14.92 2.10
C GLN A 49 4.65 -14.46 0.89
N ARG A 50 4.39 -15.02 -0.30
CA ARG A 50 5.03 -14.59 -1.56
C ARG A 50 4.60 -13.17 -1.96
N LEU A 51 3.36 -12.79 -1.65
CA LEU A 51 2.78 -11.50 -2.01
C LEU A 51 3.25 -10.36 -1.10
N ALA A 52 3.50 -10.63 0.18
CA ALA A 52 3.92 -9.61 1.16
C ALA A 52 5.07 -8.71 0.68
N PRO A 53 6.23 -9.22 0.23
CA PRO A 53 7.32 -8.38 -0.23
C PRO A 53 7.01 -7.60 -1.52
N LEU A 54 6.06 -8.05 -2.33
CA LEU A 54 5.61 -7.33 -3.53
C LEU A 54 4.75 -6.12 -3.14
N LEU A 55 3.84 -6.30 -2.20
CA LEU A 55 2.95 -5.25 -1.70
C LEU A 55 3.69 -4.18 -0.88
N GLU A 56 4.70 -4.56 -0.11
CA GLU A 56 5.52 -3.61 0.69
C GLU A 56 6.18 -2.53 -0.17
N GLN A 57 6.50 -2.85 -1.43
CA GLN A 57 7.11 -1.93 -2.38
C GLN A 57 6.11 -1.02 -3.09
N LEU A 58 4.80 -1.27 -2.94
CA LEU A 58 3.74 -0.46 -3.55
C LEU A 58 3.27 0.61 -2.58
N SER A 59 3.62 1.87 -2.81
CA SER A 59 3.11 3.04 -2.05
C SER A 59 1.85 3.67 -2.66
N ASP A 60 1.41 3.17 -3.82
CA ASP A 60 0.28 3.69 -4.58
C ASP A 60 -0.98 2.81 -4.37
N ALA A 61 -2.06 3.43 -3.91
CA ALA A 61 -3.35 2.78 -3.67
C ALA A 61 -3.95 2.19 -4.96
N ASP A 62 -3.82 2.85 -6.10
CA ASP A 62 -4.36 2.35 -7.38
C ASP A 62 -3.65 1.06 -7.81
N ARG A 63 -2.35 0.97 -7.54
CA ARG A 63 -1.57 -0.25 -7.81
C ARG A 63 -1.93 -1.37 -6.84
N ILE A 64 -2.13 -1.07 -5.56
CA ILE A 64 -2.60 -2.07 -4.59
C ILE A 64 -4.00 -2.57 -4.99
N ALA A 65 -4.89 -1.70 -5.46
CA ALA A 65 -6.21 -2.06 -5.98
C ALA A 65 -6.12 -2.93 -7.25
N ALA A 66 -5.18 -2.65 -8.15
CA ALA A 66 -4.93 -3.50 -9.32
C ALA A 66 -4.50 -4.92 -8.91
N VAL A 67 -3.63 -5.04 -7.90
CA VAL A 67 -3.27 -6.36 -7.33
C VAL A 67 -4.50 -7.02 -6.69
N ALA A 68 -5.32 -6.27 -5.93
CA ALA A 68 -6.54 -6.79 -5.31
C ALA A 68 -7.52 -7.37 -6.35
N THR A 69 -7.66 -6.70 -7.50
CA THR A 69 -8.50 -7.14 -8.61
C THR A 69 -8.02 -8.48 -9.19
N GLY A 70 -6.69 -8.67 -9.28
CA GLY A 70 -6.09 -9.95 -9.69
C GLY A 70 -6.48 -11.13 -8.80
N VAL A 71 -6.80 -10.91 -7.52
CA VAL A 71 -7.32 -11.99 -6.65
C VAL A 71 -8.66 -12.52 -7.18
N ILE A 72 -9.48 -11.70 -7.82
CA ILE A 72 -10.78 -12.10 -8.35
C ILE A 72 -10.60 -12.73 -9.74
N GLU A 73 -9.79 -12.10 -10.59
CA GLU A 73 -9.63 -12.42 -12.01
C GLU A 73 -8.77 -13.66 -12.29
N CYS A 74 -7.73 -13.93 -11.49
CA CYS A 74 -6.81 -15.03 -11.76
C CYS A 74 -7.42 -16.39 -11.35
N GLU A 75 -7.26 -17.40 -12.20
CA GLU A 75 -7.74 -18.75 -11.94
C GLU A 75 -6.81 -19.48 -10.99
N THR A 76 -5.51 -19.19 -11.06
CA THR A 76 -4.49 -19.85 -10.25
C THR A 76 -3.66 -18.89 -9.39
N ALA A 77 -3.04 -19.47 -8.36
CA ALA A 77 -2.09 -18.79 -7.48
C ALA A 77 -0.88 -18.23 -8.23
N ASP A 78 -0.34 -18.97 -9.20
CA ASP A 78 0.87 -18.56 -9.92
C ASP A 78 0.59 -17.46 -10.94
N GLU A 79 -0.57 -17.49 -11.62
CA GLU A 79 -1.04 -16.37 -12.46
C GLU A 79 -1.19 -15.10 -11.64
N PHE A 80 -1.80 -15.21 -10.46
CA PHE A 80 -1.97 -14.08 -9.56
C PHE A 80 -0.63 -13.46 -9.14
N ILE A 81 0.34 -14.30 -8.75
CA ILE A 81 1.67 -13.80 -8.36
C ILE A 81 2.40 -13.17 -9.55
N ALA A 82 2.33 -13.76 -10.74
CA ALA A 82 2.94 -13.19 -11.95
C ALA A 82 2.37 -11.80 -12.25
N ARG A 83 1.04 -11.65 -12.17
CA ARG A 83 0.37 -10.36 -12.37
C ARG A 83 0.75 -9.33 -11.30
N ALA A 84 0.83 -9.74 -10.03
CA ALA A 84 1.29 -8.85 -8.96
C ALA A 84 2.73 -8.33 -9.19
N GLN A 85 3.61 -9.17 -9.73
CA GLN A 85 4.98 -8.78 -10.11
C GLN A 85 5.01 -7.83 -11.31
N GLU A 86 4.06 -7.93 -12.25
CA GLU A 86 3.94 -6.97 -13.36
C GLU A 86 3.52 -5.59 -12.86
N VAL A 87 2.51 -5.53 -12.00
CA VAL A 87 2.06 -4.26 -11.38
C VAL A 87 3.19 -3.60 -10.58
N GLN A 88 3.96 -4.41 -9.85
CA GLN A 88 5.13 -3.93 -9.12
C GLN A 88 6.22 -3.40 -10.06
N ARG A 89 6.56 -4.11 -11.15
CA ARG A 89 7.62 -3.68 -12.09
C ARG A 89 7.24 -2.44 -12.91
N ALA A 90 5.96 -2.14 -13.03
CA ALA A 90 5.48 -0.90 -13.62
C ALA A 90 5.61 0.30 -12.66
N SER A 91 6.16 0.09 -11.44
CA SER A 91 6.41 1.11 -10.42
C SER A 91 7.79 1.72 -10.46
#